data_AF-A0A7S0ID62-F1
#
_entry.id   AF-A0A7S0ID62-F1
#
_cell.length_a   1.000
_cell.length_b   1.000
_cell.length_c   1.000
_cell.angle_alpha   90.00
_cell.angle_beta   90.00
_cell.angle_gamma   90.00
#
_symmetry.space_group_name_H-M   'P 1'
#
loop_
_entity.id
_entity.type
_entity.pdbx_description
1 polymer ?
#
loop_
_entity_poly.entity_id
_entity_poly.type
_entity_poly.pdbx_seq_one_letter_code
_entity_poly.pdbx_strand_id
1 'polypeptide(L)'
;RLHPVTHTVRAPMRTTRGALRILTAALLVTAVRCGSIDAGSHVLPRGANPADAERYASRGDGSSAFVCDGGATTIDRSRVNDDYCDCDDGADEPGTSACANGEFHCRNRGHRSISLPSSRVNDGVCDCCDGTDEHDGGARCPNTCLALGASRRDEIRARVHNARGGVDARRKILEGAPALRRRWQDESAKLEKDVAAQRDIVRDASVAKEAAEAEEKKATEAEDRLNKREASKNKGDDDGSGNDTAVADTAVADEVPTPTPTSTETVDEYPVIEDDVVPESQAIDDDVAGEREETEEERGRRIAQQWIHGDSESTGTAPSGAEPASPTDADLSPEERKRRDMDRLIAEAARNQAMKESGGIPAGAYEETASDDVPDPEPATSMGEARGGAEGAE
;
A
#
# COMPACT_ATOMS: atom_id res chain seq x y z
N ARG A 1 21.24 18.97 -77.41
CA ARG A 1 22.40 18.06 -77.25
C ARG A 1 21.89 16.82 -76.55
N LEU A 2 21.91 15.69 -77.25
CA LEU A 2 21.52 14.37 -76.76
C LEU A 2 22.57 13.86 -75.76
N HIS A 3 22.13 13.25 -74.65
CA HIS A 3 22.88 12.18 -73.97
C HIS A 3 21.90 11.22 -73.26
N PRO A 4 22.25 9.92 -73.15
CA PRO A 4 21.30 8.83 -73.13
C PRO A 4 21.06 8.22 -71.75
N VAL A 5 19.88 7.62 -71.59
CA VAL A 5 19.45 6.82 -70.44
C VAL A 5 20.14 5.45 -70.47
N THR A 6 20.81 5.07 -69.40
CA THR A 6 21.34 3.72 -69.17
C THR A 6 20.44 2.98 -68.16
N HIS A 7 19.78 1.91 -68.63
CA HIS A 7 19.11 0.94 -67.77
C HIS A 7 20.08 -0.20 -67.44
N THR A 8 20.40 -0.38 -66.16
CA THR A 8 21.10 -1.58 -65.66
C THR A 8 20.08 -2.57 -65.09
N VAL A 9 20.05 -3.76 -65.69
CA VAL A 9 19.24 -4.91 -65.27
C VAL A 9 19.89 -5.55 -64.05
N ARG A 10 19.15 -5.65 -62.94
CA ARG A 10 19.59 -6.30 -61.69
C ARG A 10 19.15 -7.76 -61.70
N ALA A 11 20.11 -8.69 -61.71
CA ALA A 11 19.85 -10.12 -61.52
C ALA A 11 19.64 -10.47 -60.04
N PRO A 12 18.76 -11.41 -59.66
CA PRO A 12 18.56 -11.82 -58.28
C PRO A 12 19.61 -12.85 -57.83
N MET A 13 20.26 -12.57 -56.69
CA MET A 13 21.14 -13.50 -55.97
C MET A 13 20.32 -14.58 -55.26
N ARG A 14 20.66 -15.86 -55.50
CA ARG A 14 20.18 -17.02 -54.73
C ARG A 14 21.01 -17.15 -53.46
N THR A 15 20.39 -16.96 -52.29
CA THR A 15 21.01 -17.16 -50.97
C THR A 15 20.94 -18.63 -50.53
N THR A 16 22.11 -19.21 -50.25
CA THR A 16 22.31 -20.60 -49.81
C THR A 16 22.06 -20.75 -48.31
N ARG A 17 20.94 -21.39 -47.92
CA ARG A 17 20.54 -21.67 -46.53
C ARG A 17 21.32 -22.82 -45.84
N GLY A 18 22.47 -23.23 -46.37
CA GLY A 18 23.18 -24.45 -45.94
C GLY A 18 24.28 -24.26 -44.89
N ALA A 19 24.84 -23.06 -44.74
CA ALA A 19 26.06 -22.86 -43.95
C ALA A 19 25.83 -22.55 -42.45
N LEU A 20 24.61 -22.23 -42.03
CA LEU A 20 24.35 -21.75 -40.66
C LEU A 20 24.08 -22.88 -39.63
N ARG A 21 23.90 -24.13 -40.06
CA ARG A 21 23.57 -25.25 -39.16
C ARG A 21 24.79 -26.03 -38.65
N ILE A 22 25.97 -25.84 -39.22
CA ILE A 22 27.19 -26.57 -38.82
C ILE A 22 27.95 -25.82 -37.72
N LEU A 23 27.83 -24.49 -37.66
CA LEU A 23 28.45 -23.67 -36.62
C LEU A 23 27.77 -23.77 -35.25
N THR A 24 26.48 -24.12 -35.19
CA THR A 24 25.76 -24.32 -33.91
C THR A 24 26.03 -25.67 -33.26
N ALA A 25 26.45 -26.69 -34.03
CA ALA A 25 26.77 -28.01 -33.50
C ALA A 25 28.18 -28.09 -32.88
N ALA A 26 29.13 -27.27 -33.37
CA ALA A 26 30.49 -27.23 -32.82
C ALA A 26 30.60 -26.45 -31.50
N LEU A 27 29.64 -25.57 -31.19
CA LEU A 27 29.60 -24.82 -29.92
C LEU A 27 28.98 -25.61 -28.76
N LEU A 28 28.28 -26.71 -29.05
CA LEU A 28 27.60 -27.54 -28.04
C LEU A 28 28.45 -28.71 -27.52
N VAL A 29 29.62 -28.98 -28.11
CA VAL A 29 30.50 -30.10 -27.71
C VAL A 29 31.68 -29.64 -26.81
N THR A 30 31.91 -28.33 -26.67
CA THR A 30 32.95 -27.78 -25.77
C THR A 30 32.43 -27.37 -24.38
N ALA A 31 31.15 -27.56 -24.08
CA ALA A 31 30.57 -27.27 -22.76
C ALA A 31 30.54 -28.47 -21.78
N VAL A 32 31.23 -29.57 -22.10
CA VAL A 32 31.33 -30.78 -21.22
C VAL A 32 32.77 -30.96 -20.69
N ARG A 33 33.43 -29.84 -20.37
CA ARG A 33 34.51 -29.81 -19.39
C ARG A 33 34.22 -28.68 -18.41
N CYS A 34 33.07 -28.78 -17.74
CA CYS A 34 32.99 -28.26 -16.39
C CYS A 34 33.98 -29.12 -15.59
N GLY A 35 35.15 -28.57 -15.29
CA GLY A 35 36.02 -29.19 -14.31
C GLY A 35 35.18 -29.41 -13.06
N SER A 36 35.18 -30.64 -12.56
CA SER A 36 34.87 -30.86 -11.16
C SER A 36 35.85 -29.99 -10.40
N ILE A 37 35.41 -28.80 -9.98
CA ILE A 37 35.98 -28.20 -8.79
C ILE A 37 35.62 -29.25 -7.75
N ASP A 38 36.60 -30.02 -7.31
CA ASP A 38 36.51 -30.70 -6.04
C ASP A 38 36.22 -29.57 -5.04
N ALA A 39 34.93 -29.34 -4.78
CA ALA A 39 34.49 -28.73 -3.55
C ALA A 39 34.92 -29.73 -2.48
N GLY A 40 36.21 -29.70 -2.15
CA GLY A 40 36.70 -30.24 -0.91
C GLY A 40 35.75 -29.68 0.12
N SER A 41 34.96 -30.57 0.72
CA SER A 41 34.08 -30.24 1.82
C SER A 41 35.01 -29.80 2.95
N HIS A 42 35.45 -28.55 2.91
CA HIS A 42 36.17 -27.93 4.01
C HIS A 42 35.20 -27.96 5.17
N VAL A 43 35.47 -28.87 6.12
CA VAL A 43 34.67 -29.02 7.32
C VAL A 43 34.90 -27.76 8.13
N LEU A 44 33.95 -26.83 8.04
CA LEU A 44 33.99 -25.61 8.83
C LEU A 44 33.89 -25.96 10.31
N PRO A 45 34.64 -25.24 11.17
CA PRO A 45 34.49 -25.38 12.61
C PRO A 45 33.04 -25.16 13.02
N ARG A 46 32.67 -25.76 14.15
CA ARG A 46 31.36 -25.53 14.76
C ARG A 46 31.15 -24.04 14.96
N GLY A 47 29.92 -23.57 14.72
CA GLY A 47 29.52 -22.17 14.89
C GLY A 47 30.16 -21.18 13.92
N ALA A 48 31.06 -21.61 13.03
CA ALA A 48 31.59 -20.71 12.00
C ALA A 48 30.51 -20.38 10.95
N ASN A 49 30.38 -19.08 10.65
CA ASN A 49 29.54 -18.58 9.59
C ASN A 49 30.09 -19.07 8.23
N PRO A 50 29.26 -19.67 7.34
CA PRO A 50 29.69 -20.07 6.01
C PRO A 50 30.30 -18.95 5.16
N ALA A 51 29.97 -17.68 5.45
CA ALA A 51 30.59 -16.53 4.80
C ALA A 51 32.10 -16.41 5.11
N ASP A 52 32.54 -16.89 6.28
CA ASP A 52 33.94 -16.83 6.72
C ASP A 52 34.70 -18.12 6.39
N ALA A 53 34.18 -18.95 5.49
CA ALA A 53 34.73 -20.27 5.21
C ALA A 53 36.22 -20.26 4.82
N GLU A 54 36.64 -19.23 4.08
CA GLU A 54 38.03 -19.08 3.64
C GLU A 54 38.99 -18.85 4.80
N ARG A 55 38.55 -18.18 5.88
CA ARG A 55 39.36 -17.96 7.09
C ARG A 55 39.76 -19.28 7.74
N TYR A 56 38.83 -20.23 7.78
CA TYR A 56 39.01 -21.53 8.44
C TYR A 56 39.53 -22.63 7.51
N ALA A 57 39.59 -22.38 6.20
CA ALA A 57 40.12 -23.35 5.26
C ALA A 57 41.59 -23.66 5.56
N SER A 58 41.96 -24.94 5.58
CA SER A 58 43.36 -25.36 5.67
C SER A 58 44.11 -24.87 4.44
N ARG A 59 45.19 -24.10 4.64
CA ARG A 59 46.12 -23.79 3.56
C ARG A 59 46.80 -25.11 3.18
N GLY A 60 46.72 -25.52 1.91
CA GLY A 60 47.28 -26.78 1.41
C GLY A 60 48.80 -26.86 1.43
N ASP A 61 49.46 -25.99 2.20
CA ASP A 61 50.90 -25.90 2.42
C ASP A 61 51.38 -26.74 3.62
N GLY A 62 50.45 -27.41 4.32
CA GLY A 62 50.74 -28.17 5.54
C GLY A 62 50.92 -27.30 6.79
N SER A 63 50.62 -26.01 6.70
CA SER A 63 50.70 -25.08 7.82
C SER A 63 49.54 -25.26 8.79
N SER A 64 49.87 -25.43 10.08
CA SER A 64 48.90 -25.36 11.16
C SER A 64 48.60 -23.92 11.58
N ALA A 65 49.13 -22.89 10.91
CA ALA A 65 48.90 -21.51 11.32
C ALA A 65 47.47 -21.03 11.01
N PHE A 66 46.79 -20.50 12.02
CA PHE A 66 45.56 -19.72 11.93
C PHE A 66 45.88 -18.24 12.17
N VAL A 67 45.26 -17.35 11.40
CA VAL A 67 45.56 -15.92 11.42
C VAL A 67 44.28 -15.15 11.71
N CYS A 68 44.32 -14.29 12.72
CA CYS A 68 43.19 -13.45 13.16
C CYS A 68 43.64 -11.98 13.34
N ASP A 69 42.72 -11.13 13.82
CA ASP A 69 42.97 -9.71 14.08
C ASP A 69 43.47 -8.95 12.84
N GLY A 70 42.89 -9.27 11.68
CA GLY A 70 43.28 -8.68 10.39
C GLY A 70 44.70 -9.04 9.94
N GLY A 71 45.33 -10.06 10.53
CA GLY A 71 46.70 -10.45 10.23
C GLY A 71 47.71 -10.19 11.35
N ALA A 72 47.30 -9.53 12.43
CA ALA A 72 48.20 -9.16 13.52
C ALA A 72 48.61 -10.36 14.40
N THR A 73 47.69 -11.32 14.57
CA THR A 73 47.87 -12.46 15.47
C THR A 73 47.90 -13.75 14.68
N THR A 74 48.86 -14.62 14.98
CA THR A 74 48.98 -15.95 14.39
C THR A 74 49.06 -16.98 15.51
N ILE A 75 48.08 -17.88 15.54
CA ILE A 75 47.99 -18.99 16.49
C ILE A 75 48.06 -20.32 15.75
N ASP A 76 48.14 -21.42 16.49
CA ASP A 76 47.98 -22.74 15.90
C ASP A 76 46.49 -23.06 15.68
N ARG A 77 46.15 -23.72 14.57
CA ARG A 77 44.79 -24.15 14.23
C ARG A 77 44.16 -25.07 15.29
N SER A 78 44.98 -25.74 16.10
CA SER A 78 44.51 -26.52 17.25
C SER A 78 43.87 -25.67 18.34
N ARG A 79 44.11 -24.35 18.33
CA ARG A 79 43.51 -23.38 19.23
C ARG A 79 42.19 -22.81 18.74
N VAL A 80 41.71 -23.25 17.57
CA VAL A 80 40.37 -22.87 17.12
C VAL A 80 39.34 -23.75 17.83
N ASN A 81 38.42 -23.14 18.57
CA ASN A 81 37.45 -23.80 19.45
C ASN A 81 38.12 -24.62 20.55
N ASP A 82 39.14 -24.08 21.20
CA ASP A 82 39.80 -24.71 22.34
C ASP A 82 39.30 -24.23 23.71
N ASP A 83 38.22 -23.42 23.70
CA ASP A 83 37.58 -22.83 24.88
C ASP A 83 38.47 -21.79 25.60
N TYR A 84 39.42 -21.19 24.86
CA TYR A 84 40.23 -20.08 25.30
C TYR A 84 40.27 -18.96 24.24
N CYS A 85 40.12 -17.72 24.67
CA CYS A 85 40.12 -16.58 23.75
C CYS A 85 41.54 -16.06 23.51
N ASP A 86 42.11 -16.39 22.36
CA ASP A 86 43.43 -15.94 21.89
C ASP A 86 43.38 -14.76 20.91
N CYS A 87 42.28 -14.58 20.18
CA CYS A 87 42.14 -13.48 19.21
C CYS A 87 41.27 -12.34 19.77
N ASP A 88 41.68 -11.09 19.52
CA ASP A 88 40.91 -9.91 19.94
C ASP A 88 39.59 -9.81 19.14
N ASP A 89 39.56 -10.28 17.88
CA ASP A 89 38.36 -10.37 17.06
C ASP A 89 37.46 -11.58 17.37
N GLY A 90 37.89 -12.47 18.28
CA GLY A 90 37.19 -13.68 18.69
C GLY A 90 37.02 -14.74 17.60
N ALA A 91 37.75 -14.62 16.48
CA ALA A 91 37.61 -15.53 15.33
C ALA A 91 38.19 -16.94 15.57
N ASP A 92 38.94 -17.15 16.64
CA ASP A 92 39.41 -18.46 17.08
C ASP A 92 38.30 -19.27 17.77
N GLU A 93 37.29 -18.62 18.36
CA GLU A 93 36.24 -19.28 19.14
C GLU A 93 34.82 -19.15 18.54
N PRO A 94 34.59 -19.54 17.26
CA PRO A 94 33.26 -19.46 16.65
C PRO A 94 32.26 -20.47 17.23
N GLY A 95 32.71 -21.49 17.94
CA GLY A 95 31.95 -22.65 18.40
C GLY A 95 31.84 -22.79 19.91
N THR A 96 32.37 -21.85 20.68
CA THR A 96 32.41 -21.85 22.15
C THR A 96 31.95 -20.49 22.69
N SER A 97 31.91 -20.35 24.03
CA SER A 97 31.58 -19.11 24.72
C SER A 97 32.80 -18.32 25.20
N ALA A 98 34.02 -18.71 24.82
CA ALA A 98 35.25 -18.21 25.43
C ALA A 98 35.57 -16.74 25.12
N CYS A 99 35.23 -16.25 23.92
CA CYS A 99 35.42 -14.85 23.54
C CYS A 99 34.16 -14.02 23.74
N ALA A 100 34.22 -12.92 24.50
CA ALA A 100 33.05 -12.09 24.83
C ALA A 100 32.39 -11.38 23.62
N ASN A 101 33.17 -11.13 22.57
CA ASN A 101 32.73 -10.55 21.29
C ASN A 101 32.56 -11.60 20.18
N GLY A 102 32.63 -12.89 20.52
CA GLY A 102 32.45 -13.98 19.58
C GLY A 102 31.01 -14.10 19.09
N GLU A 103 30.85 -14.71 17.91
CA GLU A 103 29.55 -14.98 17.29
C GLU A 103 29.45 -16.46 16.90
N PHE A 104 28.38 -17.13 17.34
CA PHE A 104 28.04 -18.50 16.99
C PHE A 104 26.96 -18.56 15.91
N HIS A 105 27.26 -19.24 14.80
CA HIS A 105 26.35 -19.36 13.68
C HIS A 105 25.52 -20.66 13.71
N CYS A 106 24.24 -20.54 14.02
CA CYS A 106 23.27 -21.62 13.83
C CYS A 106 22.96 -21.79 12.33
N ARG A 107 23.34 -22.94 11.76
CA ARG A 107 23.05 -23.24 10.35
C ARG A 107 21.56 -23.46 10.10
N ASN A 108 20.83 -23.98 11.09
CA ASN A 108 19.38 -24.14 11.08
C ASN A 108 18.84 -24.73 9.78
N ARG A 109 19.41 -25.86 9.33
CA ARG A 109 19.05 -26.48 8.05
C ARG A 109 17.54 -26.72 7.97
N GLY A 110 16.91 -26.17 6.94
CA GLY A 110 15.45 -26.24 6.75
C GLY A 110 14.67 -25.04 7.30
N HIS A 111 15.34 -24.12 8.02
CA HIS A 111 14.84 -22.83 8.48
C HIS A 111 15.83 -21.70 8.11
N ARG A 112 15.65 -20.49 8.67
CA ARG A 112 16.62 -19.40 8.53
C ARG A 112 17.82 -19.63 9.45
N SER A 113 19.03 -19.42 8.94
CA SER A 113 20.22 -19.30 9.78
C SER A 113 20.11 -18.06 10.66
N ILE A 114 20.68 -18.15 11.86
CA ILE A 114 20.79 -17.03 12.79
C ILE A 114 22.20 -17.08 13.39
N SER A 115 22.71 -15.91 13.73
CA SER A 115 23.92 -15.79 14.53
C SER A 115 23.55 -15.38 15.95
N LEU A 116 24.21 -15.97 16.93
CA LEU A 116 24.04 -15.73 18.35
C LEU A 116 25.35 -15.18 18.92
N PRO A 117 25.32 -14.34 19.97
CA PRO A 117 26.53 -14.04 20.71
C PRO A 117 27.07 -15.33 21.35
N SER A 118 28.40 -15.44 21.44
CA SER A 118 29.11 -16.54 22.07
C SER A 118 28.61 -16.88 23.49
N SER A 119 28.12 -15.88 24.23
CA SER A 119 27.58 -16.06 25.58
C SER A 119 26.38 -17.01 25.68
N ARG A 120 25.73 -17.32 24.56
CA ARG A 120 24.59 -18.25 24.45
C ARG A 120 24.99 -19.67 24.04
N VAL A 121 26.29 -19.93 23.93
CA VAL A 121 26.80 -21.27 23.61
C VAL A 121 26.99 -22.01 24.92
N ASN A 122 26.32 -23.15 25.09
CA ASN A 122 26.35 -23.98 26.30
C ASN A 122 25.93 -23.22 27.57
N ASP A 123 24.93 -22.33 27.47
CA ASP A 123 24.40 -21.59 28.63
C ASP A 123 23.21 -22.32 29.30
N GLY A 124 22.81 -23.48 28.75
CA GLY A 124 21.69 -24.30 29.20
C GLY A 124 20.36 -23.95 28.53
N VAL A 125 20.33 -22.99 27.59
CA VAL A 125 19.13 -22.54 26.89
C VAL A 125 19.22 -22.90 25.41
N CYS A 126 18.12 -23.41 24.84
CA CYS A 126 18.05 -23.75 23.41
C CYS A 126 17.64 -22.51 22.58
N ASP A 127 18.61 -21.81 22.01
CA ASP A 127 18.41 -20.66 21.13
C ASP A 127 18.39 -21.05 19.63
N CYS A 128 19.26 -21.97 19.20
CA CYS A 128 19.24 -22.48 17.83
C CYS A 128 18.06 -23.46 17.65
N CYS A 129 17.32 -23.37 16.54
CA CYS A 129 16.27 -24.37 16.26
C CYS A 129 16.83 -25.77 15.99
N ASP A 130 18.10 -25.87 15.60
CA ASP A 130 18.79 -27.15 15.40
C ASP A 130 19.46 -27.68 16.66
N GLY A 131 19.46 -26.89 17.75
CA GLY A 131 20.05 -27.22 19.05
C GLY A 131 21.58 -27.34 19.02
N THR A 132 22.25 -26.71 18.06
CA THR A 132 23.71 -26.86 17.89
C THR A 132 24.56 -26.00 18.83
N ASP A 133 23.93 -25.01 19.45
CA ASP A 133 24.42 -24.14 20.52
C ASP A 133 24.68 -24.91 21.82
N GLU A 134 23.81 -25.85 22.18
CA GLU A 134 23.92 -26.66 23.41
C GLU A 134 24.50 -28.05 23.09
N HIS A 135 25.83 -28.13 23.01
CA HIS A 135 26.54 -29.31 22.51
C HIS A 135 27.41 -30.04 23.54
N ASP A 136 27.65 -29.43 24.70
CA ASP A 136 28.42 -30.01 25.81
C ASP A 136 27.65 -31.07 26.64
N GLY A 137 26.33 -31.16 26.42
CA GLY A 137 25.44 -32.08 27.12
C GLY A 137 24.76 -31.51 28.37
N GLY A 138 24.93 -30.21 28.66
CA GLY A 138 24.26 -29.49 29.75
C GLY A 138 22.73 -29.36 29.53
N ALA A 139 22.31 -29.19 28.27
CA ALA A 139 20.91 -29.19 27.86
C ALA A 139 20.64 -30.19 26.72
N ARG A 140 19.38 -30.61 26.57
CA ARG A 140 18.93 -31.47 25.46
C ARG A 140 18.01 -30.69 24.53
N CYS A 141 18.57 -30.16 23.45
CA CYS A 141 17.83 -29.36 22.49
C CYS A 141 17.37 -30.21 21.29
N PRO A 142 16.06 -30.44 21.11
CA PRO A 142 15.55 -31.15 19.94
C PRO A 142 15.57 -30.25 18.70
N ASN A 143 15.88 -30.83 17.54
CA ASN A 143 15.83 -30.09 16.28
C ASN A 143 14.37 -29.84 15.85
N THR A 144 13.97 -28.56 15.81
CA THR A 144 12.64 -28.09 15.42
C THR A 144 12.63 -27.31 14.10
N CYS A 145 13.79 -27.18 13.43
CA CYS A 145 13.94 -26.31 12.26
C CYS A 145 13.03 -26.67 11.08
N LEU A 146 12.75 -27.94 10.84
CA LEU A 146 11.90 -28.34 9.71
C LEU A 146 10.45 -27.85 9.89
N ALA A 147 9.92 -27.96 11.11
CA ALA A 147 8.56 -27.52 11.44
C ALA A 147 8.45 -25.98 11.40
N LEU A 148 9.39 -25.27 12.05
CA LEU A 148 9.46 -23.80 12.01
C LEU A 148 9.70 -23.29 10.58
N GLY A 149 10.51 -24.01 9.81
CA GLY A 149 10.75 -23.79 8.39
C GLY A 149 9.50 -23.90 7.53
N ALA A 150 8.68 -24.93 7.76
CA ALA A 150 7.42 -25.13 7.05
C ALA A 150 6.45 -23.98 7.32
N SER A 151 6.21 -23.66 8.60
CA SER A 151 5.33 -22.55 8.99
C SER A 151 5.76 -21.23 8.37
N ARG A 152 7.07 -20.91 8.41
CA ARG A 152 7.61 -19.68 7.81
C ARG A 152 7.44 -19.64 6.30
N ARG A 153 7.62 -20.77 5.60
CA ARG A 153 7.41 -20.84 4.14
C ARG A 153 5.95 -20.60 3.77
N ASP A 154 5.02 -21.14 4.54
CA ASP A 154 3.59 -20.95 4.30
C ASP A 154 3.18 -19.49 4.56
N GLU A 155 3.71 -18.87 5.61
CA GLU A 155 3.52 -17.43 5.89
C GLU A 155 4.06 -16.56 4.74
N ILE A 156 5.29 -16.81 4.28
CA ILE A 156 5.89 -16.07 3.15
C ILE A 156 5.05 -16.27 1.88
N ARG A 157 4.57 -17.49 1.63
CA ARG A 157 3.70 -17.78 0.48
C ARG A 157 2.42 -16.96 0.54
N ALA A 158 1.78 -16.88 1.71
CA ALA A 158 0.58 -16.07 1.91
C ALA A 158 0.84 -14.57 1.68
N ARG A 159 1.94 -14.03 2.22
CA ARG A 159 2.34 -12.62 1.99
C ARG A 159 2.59 -12.34 0.52
N VAL A 160 3.31 -13.21 -0.18
CA VAL A 160 3.58 -13.08 -1.63
C VAL A 160 2.29 -13.16 -2.44
N HIS A 161 1.36 -14.06 -2.08
CA HIS A 161 0.07 -14.17 -2.74
C HIS A 161 -0.73 -12.86 -2.63
N ASN A 162 -0.83 -12.30 -1.42
CA ASN A 162 -1.57 -11.05 -1.18
C ASN A 162 -0.92 -9.87 -1.90
N ALA A 163 0.41 -9.77 -1.86
CA ALA A 163 1.15 -8.73 -2.58
C ALA A 163 0.93 -8.81 -4.09
N ARG A 164 0.91 -10.03 -4.67
CA ARG A 164 0.60 -10.23 -6.10
C ARG A 164 -0.81 -9.75 -6.46
N GLY A 165 -1.80 -10.04 -5.61
CA GLY A 165 -3.16 -9.54 -5.78
C GLY A 165 -3.22 -8.01 -5.84
N GLY A 166 -2.51 -7.33 -4.93
CA GLY A 166 -2.41 -5.86 -4.93
C GLY A 166 -1.73 -5.29 -6.18
N VAL A 167 -0.62 -5.91 -6.62
CA VAL A 167 0.07 -5.52 -7.86
C VAL A 167 -0.82 -5.71 -9.08
N ASP A 168 -1.57 -6.81 -9.16
CA ASP A 168 -2.50 -7.09 -10.26
C ASP A 168 -3.69 -6.12 -10.29
N ALA A 169 -4.24 -5.77 -9.11
CA ALA A 169 -5.30 -4.76 -9.01
C ALA A 169 -4.79 -3.37 -9.46
N ARG A 170 -3.61 -2.96 -8.98
CA ARG A 170 -2.97 -1.71 -9.42
C ARG A 170 -2.76 -1.68 -10.92
N ARG A 171 -2.30 -2.79 -11.52
CA ARG A 171 -2.10 -2.91 -12.97
C ARG A 171 -3.40 -2.64 -13.74
N LYS A 172 -4.52 -3.27 -13.34
CA LYS A 172 -5.82 -3.07 -13.98
C LYS A 172 -6.29 -1.60 -13.91
N ILE A 173 -6.08 -0.94 -12.76
CA ILE A 173 -6.42 0.48 -12.61
C ILE A 173 -5.56 1.35 -13.54
N LEU A 174 -4.26 1.10 -13.60
CA LEU A 174 -3.35 1.85 -14.47
C LEU A 174 -3.67 1.66 -15.95
N GLU A 175 -4.08 0.46 -16.37
CA GLU A 175 -4.53 0.17 -17.74
C GLU A 175 -5.81 0.95 -18.09
N GLY A 176 -6.76 1.05 -17.16
CA GLY A 176 -8.04 1.77 -17.35
C GLY A 176 -7.95 3.29 -17.18
N ALA A 177 -6.97 3.79 -16.42
CA ALA A 177 -6.88 5.20 -16.04
C ALA A 177 -6.88 6.19 -17.22
N PRO A 178 -6.18 5.96 -18.34
CA PRO A 178 -6.21 6.90 -19.48
C PRO A 178 -7.58 7.04 -20.11
N ALA A 179 -8.32 5.93 -20.24
CA ALA A 179 -9.67 5.95 -20.81
C ALA A 179 -10.66 6.65 -19.87
N LEU A 180 -10.54 6.41 -18.57
CA LEU A 180 -11.37 7.09 -17.56
C LEU A 180 -11.10 8.60 -17.54
N ARG A 181 -9.82 9.00 -17.56
CA ARG A 181 -9.45 10.42 -17.63
C ARG A 181 -10.02 11.12 -18.87
N ARG A 182 -9.94 10.47 -20.04
CA ARG A 182 -10.54 11.03 -21.26
C ARG A 182 -12.04 11.23 -21.13
N ARG A 183 -12.77 10.24 -20.59
CA ARG A 183 -14.22 10.38 -20.35
C ARG A 183 -14.56 11.58 -19.46
N TRP A 184 -13.82 11.74 -18.36
CA TRP A 184 -14.04 12.85 -17.43
C TRP A 184 -13.69 14.20 -18.05
N GLN A 185 -12.63 14.27 -18.87
CA GLN A 185 -12.28 15.47 -19.63
C GLN A 185 -13.37 15.84 -20.64
N ASP A 186 -13.89 14.86 -21.38
CA ASP A 186 -14.95 15.06 -22.37
C ASP A 186 -16.26 15.53 -21.70
N GLU A 187 -16.62 14.92 -20.56
CA GLU A 187 -17.79 15.31 -19.78
C GLU A 187 -17.65 16.71 -19.19
N SER A 188 -16.47 17.04 -18.63
CA SER A 188 -16.17 18.39 -18.14
C SER A 188 -16.32 19.43 -19.25
N ALA A 189 -15.73 19.18 -20.42
CA ALA A 189 -15.81 20.10 -21.55
C ALA A 189 -17.24 20.28 -22.07
N LYS A 190 -18.09 19.25 -21.97
CA LYS A 190 -19.51 19.35 -22.29
C LYS A 190 -20.25 20.21 -21.25
N LEU A 191 -20.06 19.92 -19.96
CA LEU A 191 -20.69 20.67 -18.88
C LEU A 191 -20.30 22.14 -18.90
N GLU A 192 -19.04 22.47 -19.21
CA GLU A 192 -18.58 23.85 -19.37
C GLU A 192 -19.35 24.60 -20.47
N LYS A 193 -19.61 23.94 -21.60
CA LYS A 193 -20.43 24.52 -22.69
C LYS A 193 -21.89 24.69 -22.28
N ASP A 194 -22.46 23.69 -21.61
CA ASP A 194 -23.86 23.74 -21.16
C ASP A 194 -24.06 24.85 -20.12
N VAL A 195 -23.11 25.01 -19.18
CA VAL A 195 -23.12 26.09 -18.20
C VAL A 195 -22.96 27.46 -18.87
N ALA A 196 -22.07 27.60 -19.85
CA ALA A 196 -21.92 28.85 -20.60
C ALA A 196 -23.21 29.23 -21.34
N ALA A 197 -23.83 28.27 -22.05
CA ALA A 197 -25.09 28.48 -22.74
C ALA A 197 -26.22 28.89 -21.78
N GLN A 198 -26.33 28.21 -20.63
CA GLN A 198 -27.34 28.54 -19.63
C GLN A 198 -27.11 29.93 -19.01
N ARG A 199 -25.85 30.33 -18.79
CA ARG A 199 -25.50 31.67 -18.32
C ARG A 199 -25.91 32.75 -19.31
N ASP A 200 -25.70 32.52 -20.61
CA ASP A 200 -26.15 33.45 -21.65
C ASP A 200 -27.68 33.58 -21.65
N ILE A 201 -28.43 32.47 -21.56
CA ILE A 201 -29.89 32.49 -21.47
C ILE A 201 -30.38 33.28 -20.26
N VAL A 202 -29.77 33.05 -19.09
CA VAL A 202 -30.15 33.75 -17.85
C VAL A 202 -29.87 35.25 -17.96
N ARG A 203 -28.73 35.64 -18.57
CA ARG A 203 -28.40 37.05 -18.82
C ARG A 203 -29.41 37.70 -19.77
N ASP A 204 -29.73 37.03 -20.88
CA ASP A 204 -30.66 37.58 -21.86
C ASP A 204 -32.07 37.70 -21.27
N ALA A 205 -32.48 36.72 -20.46
CA ALA A 205 -33.74 36.76 -19.70
C ALA A 205 -33.76 37.86 -18.64
N SER A 206 -32.65 38.13 -17.94
CA SER A 206 -32.59 39.22 -16.95
C SER A 206 -32.68 40.59 -17.61
N VAL A 207 -32.01 40.79 -18.74
CA VAL A 207 -32.10 42.03 -19.52
C VAL A 207 -33.52 42.23 -20.06
N ALA A 208 -34.15 41.18 -20.61
CA ALA A 208 -35.52 41.26 -21.08
C ALA A 208 -36.51 41.56 -19.94
N LYS A 209 -36.30 40.97 -18.77
CA LYS A 209 -37.08 41.25 -17.56
C LYS A 209 -36.94 42.71 -17.15
N GLU A 210 -35.72 43.23 -17.03
CA GLU A 210 -35.47 44.63 -16.66
C GLU A 210 -36.11 45.61 -17.67
N ALA A 211 -36.05 45.29 -18.97
CA ALA A 211 -36.70 46.10 -20.00
C ALA A 211 -38.23 46.07 -19.88
N ALA A 212 -38.83 44.90 -19.62
CA ALA A 212 -40.27 44.76 -19.42
C ALA A 212 -40.74 45.52 -18.15
N GLU A 213 -40.01 45.39 -17.03
CA GLU A 213 -40.29 46.11 -15.79
C GLU A 213 -40.17 47.64 -15.98
N ALA A 214 -39.22 48.12 -16.78
CA ALA A 214 -39.06 49.54 -17.09
C ALA A 214 -40.20 50.09 -17.96
N GLU A 215 -40.69 49.32 -18.94
CA GLU A 215 -41.83 49.71 -19.78
C GLU A 215 -43.14 49.69 -18.97
N GLU A 216 -43.35 48.68 -18.12
CA GLU A 216 -44.49 48.63 -17.20
C GLU A 216 -44.49 49.86 -16.28
N LYS A 217 -43.35 50.19 -15.67
CA LYS A 217 -43.22 51.38 -14.83
C LYS A 217 -43.57 52.68 -15.57
N LYS A 218 -43.13 52.85 -16.83
CA LYS A 218 -43.49 54.02 -17.63
C LYS A 218 -44.98 54.06 -17.93
N ALA A 219 -45.60 52.92 -18.20
CA ALA A 219 -47.03 52.82 -18.45
C ALA A 219 -47.84 53.20 -17.20
N THR A 220 -47.47 52.67 -16.03
CA THR A 220 -48.13 53.02 -14.75
C THR A 220 -47.96 54.50 -14.42
N GLU A 221 -46.76 55.06 -14.59
CA GLU A 221 -46.52 56.50 -14.36
C GLU A 221 -47.31 57.40 -15.34
N ALA A 222 -47.49 56.95 -16.59
CA ALA A 222 -48.29 57.67 -17.57
C ALA A 222 -49.79 57.63 -17.24
N GLU A 223 -50.30 56.49 -16.79
CA GLU A 223 -51.67 56.33 -16.31
C GLU A 223 -51.93 57.21 -15.08
N ASP A 224 -51.06 57.18 -14.08
CA ASP A 224 -51.14 58.05 -12.89
C ASP A 224 -51.17 59.54 -13.27
N ARG A 225 -50.37 59.94 -14.27
CA ARG A 225 -50.37 61.32 -14.79
C ARG A 225 -51.69 61.67 -15.47
N LEU A 226 -52.31 60.76 -16.20
CA LEU A 226 -53.61 60.98 -16.83
C LEU A 226 -54.71 61.08 -15.76
N ASN A 227 -54.75 60.15 -14.81
CA ASN A 227 -55.68 60.16 -13.68
C ASN A 227 -55.57 61.46 -12.88
N LYS A 228 -54.35 61.94 -12.62
CA LYS A 228 -54.12 63.24 -11.96
C LYS A 228 -54.62 64.42 -12.79
N ARG A 229 -54.47 64.39 -14.12
CA ARG A 229 -55.01 65.43 -15.03
C ARG A 229 -56.53 65.42 -15.07
N GLU A 230 -57.17 64.26 -15.04
CA GLU A 230 -58.62 64.13 -14.99
C GLU A 230 -59.19 64.57 -13.63
N ALA A 231 -58.53 64.22 -12.53
CA ALA A 231 -58.86 64.74 -11.20
C ALA A 231 -58.77 66.28 -11.13
N SER A 232 -57.79 66.89 -11.82
CA SER A 232 -57.69 68.36 -11.93
C SER A 232 -58.78 68.98 -12.80
N LYS A 233 -59.30 68.28 -13.81
CA LYS A 233 -60.42 68.75 -14.66
C LYS A 233 -61.77 68.63 -13.96
N ASN A 234 -62.00 67.55 -13.20
CA ASN A 234 -63.19 67.38 -12.38
C ASN A 234 -63.23 68.30 -11.15
N LYS A 235 -62.13 69.04 -10.89
CA LYS A 235 -62.08 70.16 -9.94
C LYS A 235 -62.41 71.52 -10.57
N GLY A 236 -62.81 71.54 -11.84
CA GLY A 236 -63.15 72.74 -12.62
C GLY A 236 -64.60 73.22 -12.49
N ASP A 237 -65.39 72.64 -11.59
CA ASP A 237 -66.72 73.11 -11.19
C ASP A 237 -66.82 73.18 -9.65
N ASP A 238 -65.94 73.96 -9.01
CA ASP A 238 -66.23 74.63 -7.73
C ASP A 238 -65.32 75.84 -7.58
N ASP A 239 -65.95 77.00 -7.45
CA ASP A 239 -65.37 78.31 -7.20
C ASP A 239 -64.70 78.35 -5.82
N GLY A 240 -63.54 79.01 -5.69
CA GLY A 240 -62.97 79.20 -4.36
C GLY A 240 -61.49 79.58 -4.29
N SER A 241 -61.21 80.86 -4.55
CA SER A 241 -60.36 81.76 -3.74
C SER A 241 -59.28 81.16 -2.82
N GLY A 242 -58.03 81.60 -2.97
CA GLY A 242 -57.02 81.46 -1.92
C GLY A 242 -55.61 81.76 -2.36
N ASN A 243 -55.23 83.03 -2.31
CA ASN A 243 -53.85 83.50 -2.32
C ASN A 243 -53.11 82.94 -1.09
N ASP A 244 -51.87 82.47 -1.23
CA ASP A 244 -50.82 82.70 -0.23
C ASP A 244 -49.41 82.39 -0.76
N THR A 245 -48.64 83.48 -0.77
CA THR A 245 -47.19 83.64 -0.69
C THR A 245 -46.48 82.58 0.18
N ALA A 246 -45.29 82.11 -0.24
CA ALA A 246 -44.00 82.54 0.33
C ALA A 246 -42.87 81.48 0.31
N VAL A 247 -41.66 82.03 0.09
CA VAL A 247 -40.30 81.65 0.50
C VAL A 247 -39.60 80.42 -0.09
N ALA A 248 -38.41 80.72 -0.62
CA ALA A 248 -37.31 79.83 -0.94
C ALA A 248 -36.55 79.40 0.33
N ASP A 249 -36.01 78.18 0.33
CA ASP A 249 -34.76 77.82 1.01
C ASP A 249 -34.16 76.62 0.25
N THR A 250 -33.11 76.84 -0.54
CA THR A 250 -31.68 76.82 -0.18
C THR A 250 -31.13 75.42 0.14
N ALA A 251 -30.00 75.15 -0.53
CA ALA A 251 -29.34 73.87 -0.69
C ALA A 251 -28.50 73.47 0.53
N VAL A 252 -28.29 72.16 0.70
CA VAL A 252 -27.07 71.63 1.30
C VAL A 252 -26.54 70.54 0.37
N ALA A 253 -25.34 70.80 -0.13
CA ALA A 253 -24.49 69.86 -0.83
C ALA A 253 -23.85 68.91 0.20
N ASP A 254 -23.67 67.64 -0.18
CA ASP A 254 -22.56 66.86 0.36
C ASP A 254 -21.98 66.02 -0.79
N GLU A 255 -20.72 66.33 -1.09
CA GLU A 255 -19.88 65.60 -2.02
C GLU A 255 -19.48 64.25 -1.41
N VAL A 256 -19.51 63.18 -2.22
CA VAL A 256 -18.76 61.96 -1.93
C VAL A 256 -17.85 61.69 -3.13
N PRO A 257 -16.53 61.56 -2.92
CA PRO A 257 -15.55 61.55 -3.99
C PRO A 257 -15.41 60.17 -4.65
N THR A 258 -15.09 60.22 -5.94
CA THR A 258 -14.51 59.12 -6.71
C THR A 258 -13.15 58.70 -6.16
N PRO A 259 -12.75 57.44 -6.40
CA PRO A 259 -11.41 57.28 -6.97
C PRO A 259 -11.31 56.18 -8.06
N THR A 260 -10.44 56.47 -9.02
CA THR A 260 -9.74 55.54 -9.92
C THR A 260 -8.33 56.12 -10.11
N PRO A 261 -7.33 55.38 -10.63
CA PRO A 261 -6.89 53.99 -10.39
C PRO A 261 -5.37 53.98 -10.07
N THR A 262 -4.70 52.80 -10.12
CA THR A 262 -3.23 52.48 -10.03
C THR A 262 -2.99 51.54 -8.84
N SER A 263 -2.34 50.37 -8.91
CA SER A 263 -1.29 49.84 -9.79
C SER A 263 -1.40 48.32 -9.98
N THR A 264 -0.75 47.87 -11.04
CA THR A 264 -0.48 46.53 -11.55
C THR A 264 0.50 45.68 -10.73
N GLU A 265 0.50 44.37 -11.07
CA GLU A 265 1.49 43.30 -10.79
C GLU A 265 1.38 42.63 -9.41
N THR A 266 1.42 41.30 -9.23
CA THR A 266 1.99 40.17 -9.99
C THR A 266 1.13 38.90 -9.79
N VAL A 267 1.16 37.99 -10.77
CA VAL A 267 0.60 36.64 -10.69
C VAL A 267 1.66 35.75 -10.05
N ASP A 268 1.38 35.17 -8.88
CA ASP A 268 2.26 34.17 -8.28
C ASP A 268 2.17 32.85 -9.05
N GLU A 269 3.33 32.50 -9.58
CA GLU A 269 3.67 31.29 -10.31
C GLU A 269 3.74 30.10 -9.33
N TYR A 270 3.11 28.99 -9.68
CA TYR A 270 3.22 27.74 -8.92
C TYR A 270 4.69 27.27 -8.90
N PRO A 271 5.30 27.02 -7.73
CA PRO A 271 6.63 26.42 -7.71
C PRO A 271 6.55 24.93 -8.06
N VAL A 272 7.30 24.57 -9.09
CA VAL A 272 7.69 23.22 -9.45
C VAL A 272 8.51 22.64 -8.29
N ILE A 273 8.09 21.51 -7.74
CA ILE A 273 8.87 20.77 -6.74
C ILE A 273 9.96 20.02 -7.51
N GLU A 274 11.20 20.50 -7.41
CA GLU A 274 12.39 19.74 -7.78
C GLU A 274 12.84 18.90 -6.57
N ASP A 275 13.22 17.65 -6.86
CA ASP A 275 13.70 16.67 -5.89
C ASP A 275 15.04 17.12 -5.28
N ASP A 276 15.02 17.58 -4.03
CA ASP A 276 16.24 17.79 -3.25
C ASP A 276 16.44 16.72 -2.18
N VAL A 277 17.63 16.15 -2.29
CA VAL A 277 18.27 15.10 -1.50
C VAL A 277 18.30 15.46 -0.01
N VAL A 278 17.84 14.53 0.84
CA VAL A 278 17.99 14.61 2.30
C VAL A 278 19.38 14.11 2.69
N PRO A 279 20.25 14.93 3.31
CA PRO A 279 21.41 14.42 4.01
C PRO A 279 21.05 14.05 5.45
N GLU A 280 21.56 12.90 5.85
CA GLU A 280 21.51 12.30 7.16
C GLU A 280 22.40 13.03 8.18
N SER A 281 21.82 13.44 9.31
CA SER A 281 22.49 13.66 10.61
C SER A 281 21.43 14.19 11.59
N GLN A 282 21.42 13.96 12.90
CA GLN A 282 22.13 13.11 13.84
C GLN A 282 21.23 13.16 15.10
N ALA A 283 21.13 12.05 15.83
CA ALA A 283 20.42 11.99 17.10
C ALA A 283 21.11 12.87 18.15
N ILE A 284 20.33 13.69 18.85
CA ILE A 284 20.73 14.33 20.11
C ILE A 284 19.57 14.10 21.08
N ASP A 285 19.83 13.25 22.07
CA ASP A 285 18.99 13.06 23.26
C ASP A 285 19.09 14.30 24.13
N ASP A 286 17.97 14.82 24.64
CA ASP A 286 17.92 15.57 25.89
C ASP A 286 16.47 15.59 26.43
N ASP A 287 16.28 14.84 27.52
CA ASP A 287 15.08 14.82 28.37
C ASP A 287 14.97 16.12 29.16
N VAL A 288 14.03 17.00 28.80
CA VAL A 288 13.45 17.99 29.73
C VAL A 288 11.96 18.12 29.49
N ALA A 289 11.18 17.61 30.44
CA ALA A 289 9.73 17.81 30.52
C ALA A 289 9.42 19.29 30.80
N GLY A 290 9.09 20.04 29.75
CA GLY A 290 8.40 21.32 29.82
C GLY A 290 7.11 21.23 29.01
N GLU A 291 6.00 21.72 29.55
CA GLU A 291 4.72 21.79 28.86
C GLU A 291 4.88 22.64 27.58
N ARG A 292 5.03 21.95 26.44
CA ARG A 292 5.14 22.54 25.12
C ARG A 292 3.74 22.87 24.63
N GLU A 293 3.46 24.15 24.37
CA GLU A 293 2.22 24.56 23.71
C GLU A 293 2.17 23.93 22.30
N GLU A 294 1.04 23.28 21.99
CA GLU A 294 0.79 22.58 20.73
C GLU A 294 0.93 23.54 19.55
N THR A 295 1.76 23.19 18.57
CA THR A 295 1.92 24.02 17.37
C THR A 295 0.64 24.01 16.53
N GLU A 296 0.38 25.07 15.74
CA GLU A 296 -0.80 25.13 14.87
C GLU A 296 -0.86 23.95 13.87
N GLU A 297 0.31 23.45 13.47
CA GLU A 297 0.44 22.30 12.59
C GLU A 297 0.09 20.98 13.29
N GLU A 298 0.53 20.77 14.54
CA GLU A 298 0.11 19.61 15.36
C GLU A 298 -1.38 19.65 15.66
N ARG A 299 -1.91 20.83 16.00
CA ARG A 299 -3.35 21.03 16.22
C ARG A 299 -4.15 20.71 14.96
N GLY A 300 -3.67 21.12 13.79
CA GLY A 300 -4.25 20.77 12.50
C GLY A 300 -4.26 19.27 12.23
N ARG A 301 -3.14 18.58 12.50
CA ARG A 301 -3.03 17.12 12.34
C ARG A 301 -3.95 16.36 13.30
N ARG A 302 -4.05 16.80 14.57
CA ARG A 302 -4.95 16.20 15.57
C ARG A 302 -6.42 16.36 15.20
N ILE A 303 -6.81 17.55 14.74
CA ILE A 303 -8.18 17.76 14.25
C ILE A 303 -8.45 16.88 13.04
N ALA A 304 -7.52 16.79 12.07
CA ALA A 304 -7.69 15.92 10.90
C ALA A 304 -7.84 14.43 11.27
N GLN A 305 -7.10 13.94 12.28
CA GLN A 305 -7.21 12.56 12.77
C GLN A 305 -8.59 12.22 13.36
N GLN A 306 -9.35 13.20 13.84
CA GLN A 306 -10.71 12.96 14.35
C GLN A 306 -11.74 12.70 13.25
N TRP A 307 -11.45 13.08 12.01
CA TRP A 307 -12.36 12.92 10.86
C TRP A 307 -11.90 11.86 9.86
N ILE A 308 -10.68 11.35 10.00
CA ILE A 308 -10.18 10.19 9.27
C ILE A 308 -10.46 8.95 10.13
N HIS A 309 -11.69 8.44 10.05
CA HIS A 309 -11.94 7.05 10.41
C HIS A 309 -11.44 6.18 9.25
N GLY A 310 -10.13 5.94 9.24
CA GLY A 310 -9.50 4.96 8.36
C GLY A 310 -9.49 3.62 9.06
N ASP A 311 -10.27 2.68 8.53
CA ASP A 311 -10.09 1.25 8.75
C ASP A 311 -8.67 0.85 8.32
N SER A 312 -7.71 0.91 9.24
CA SER A 312 -6.40 0.30 9.02
C SER A 312 -5.69 -0.03 10.33
N GLU A 313 -5.38 -1.33 10.44
CA GLU A 313 -4.29 -1.94 11.20
C GLU A 313 -4.53 -2.30 12.67
N SER A 314 -5.03 -3.53 12.85
CA SER A 314 -4.70 -4.37 14.00
C SER A 314 -3.21 -4.75 13.95
N THR A 315 -2.36 -3.97 14.60
CA THR A 315 -1.14 -4.48 15.24
C THR A 315 -1.47 -4.76 16.71
N GLY A 316 -1.09 -5.95 17.18
CA GLY A 316 -1.66 -6.56 18.37
C GLY A 316 -1.19 -5.98 19.70
N THR A 317 -2.06 -6.07 20.71
CA THR A 317 -1.82 -6.60 22.07
C THR A 317 -3.12 -6.42 22.86
N ALA A 318 -3.81 -7.53 23.13
CA ALA A 318 -4.99 -7.53 23.98
C ALA A 318 -4.58 -7.49 25.46
N PRO A 319 -5.06 -6.55 26.29
CA PRO A 319 -5.11 -6.78 27.72
C PRO A 319 -6.23 -7.80 27.99
N SER A 320 -5.90 -8.84 28.74
CA SER A 320 -6.86 -9.81 29.26
C SER A 320 -7.89 -9.09 30.15
N GLY A 321 -9.05 -8.80 29.61
CA GLY A 321 -10.24 -8.35 30.34
C GLY A 321 -11.44 -9.04 29.71
N ALA A 322 -12.17 -9.81 30.52
CA ALA A 322 -13.33 -10.57 30.08
C ALA A 322 -14.33 -9.68 29.31
N GLU A 323 -14.65 -10.05 28.07
CA GLU A 323 -15.76 -9.45 27.34
C GLU A 323 -17.08 -9.85 28.01
N PRO A 324 -18.00 -8.91 28.28
CA PRO A 324 -19.37 -9.28 28.62
C PRO A 324 -20.02 -9.92 27.39
N ALA A 325 -20.56 -11.13 27.56
CA ALA A 325 -21.28 -11.84 26.52
C ALA A 325 -22.38 -10.94 25.90
N SER A 326 -22.39 -10.87 24.57
CA SER A 326 -23.45 -10.17 23.83
C SER A 326 -24.81 -10.83 24.15
N PRO A 327 -25.87 -10.04 24.39
CA PRO A 327 -27.16 -10.57 24.79
C PRO A 327 -27.75 -11.43 23.68
N THR A 328 -28.12 -12.65 24.03
CA THR A 328 -28.78 -13.57 23.11
C THR A 328 -30.18 -13.05 22.77
N ASP A 329 -30.73 -13.49 21.65
CA ASP A 329 -32.08 -13.10 21.18
C ASP A 329 -33.21 -13.31 22.19
N ALA A 330 -32.99 -14.06 23.27
CA ALA A 330 -33.96 -14.27 24.32
C ALA A 330 -34.10 -13.07 25.29
N ASP A 331 -33.09 -12.20 25.36
CA ASP A 331 -32.98 -11.15 26.38
C ASP A 331 -33.46 -9.76 25.91
N LEU A 332 -33.82 -9.62 24.63
CA LEU A 332 -34.25 -8.36 24.03
C LEU A 332 -35.76 -8.18 24.09
N SER A 333 -36.20 -6.97 24.46
CA SER A 333 -37.60 -6.59 24.38
C SER A 333 -38.10 -6.64 22.92
N PRO A 334 -39.42 -6.77 22.68
CA PRO A 334 -39.98 -6.82 21.33
C PRO A 334 -39.60 -5.62 20.45
N GLU A 335 -39.40 -4.44 21.04
CA GLU A 335 -39.01 -3.22 20.34
C GLU A 335 -37.52 -3.21 19.98
N GLU A 336 -36.66 -3.70 20.87
CA GLU A 336 -35.21 -3.82 20.60
C GLU A 336 -34.91 -4.86 19.53
N ARG A 337 -35.69 -5.95 19.50
CA ARG A 337 -35.59 -6.96 18.43
C ARG A 337 -35.93 -6.36 17.06
N LYS A 338 -37.02 -5.60 16.96
CA LYS A 338 -37.40 -4.90 15.72
C LYS A 338 -36.35 -3.91 15.27
N ARG A 339 -35.77 -3.15 16.20
CA ARG A 339 -34.72 -2.18 15.89
C ARG A 339 -33.47 -2.86 15.34
N ARG A 340 -33.06 -3.96 15.96
CA ARG A 340 -31.92 -4.76 15.51
C ARG A 340 -32.16 -5.43 14.15
N ASP A 341 -33.38 -5.91 13.91
CA ASP A 341 -33.77 -6.47 12.60
C ASP A 341 -33.78 -5.39 11.51
N MET A 342 -34.26 -4.18 11.83
CA MET A 342 -34.17 -3.02 10.92
C MET A 342 -32.72 -2.63 10.62
N ASP A 343 -31.86 -2.57 11.65
CA ASP A 343 -30.43 -2.26 11.47
C ASP A 343 -29.73 -3.32 10.60
N ARG A 344 -30.09 -4.60 10.76
CA ARG A 344 -29.60 -5.70 9.92
C ARG A 344 -30.05 -5.55 8.47
N LEU A 345 -31.31 -5.18 8.23
CA LEU A 345 -31.84 -4.93 6.89
C LEU A 345 -31.17 -3.72 6.22
N ILE A 346 -30.89 -2.66 6.99
CA ILE A 346 -30.17 -1.47 6.50
C ILE A 346 -28.73 -1.83 6.12
N ALA A 347 -28.03 -2.60 6.96
CA ALA A 347 -26.67 -3.05 6.68
C ALA A 347 -26.62 -3.96 5.44
N GLU A 348 -27.61 -4.84 5.29
CA GLU A 348 -27.72 -5.70 4.12
C GLU A 348 -28.04 -4.93 2.83
N ALA A 349 -28.92 -3.92 2.91
CA ALA A 349 -29.20 -3.02 1.80
C ALA A 349 -27.97 -2.22 1.37
N ALA A 350 -27.20 -1.68 2.33
CA ALA A 350 -25.96 -0.96 2.06
C ALA A 350 -24.91 -1.86 1.39
N ARG A 351 -24.76 -3.09 1.87
CA ARG A 351 -23.87 -4.10 1.27
C ARG A 351 -24.31 -4.47 -0.15
N ASN A 352 -25.61 -4.66 -0.39
CA ASN A 352 -26.14 -4.97 -1.71
C ASN A 352 -25.98 -3.80 -2.70
N GLN A 353 -26.09 -2.55 -2.21
CA GLN A 353 -25.83 -1.36 -3.01
C GLN A 353 -24.34 -1.25 -3.40
N ALA A 354 -23.42 -1.47 -2.45
CA ALA A 354 -21.98 -1.51 -2.71
C ALA A 354 -21.59 -2.62 -3.71
N MET A 355 -22.27 -3.78 -3.66
CA MET A 355 -22.07 -4.88 -4.62
C MET A 355 -22.60 -4.55 -6.02
N LYS A 356 -23.69 -3.77 -6.11
CA LYS A 356 -24.26 -3.31 -7.39
C LYS A 356 -23.38 -2.26 -8.08
N GLU A 357 -22.73 -1.40 -7.31
CA GLU A 357 -21.77 -0.40 -7.80
C GLU A 357 -20.43 -1.03 -8.22
N SER A 358 -20.06 -2.19 -7.65
CA SER A 358 -18.84 -2.95 -7.99
C SER A 358 -19.05 -4.07 -9.02
N GLY A 359 -20.27 -4.25 -9.54
CA GLY A 359 -20.57 -5.21 -10.62
C GLY A 359 -20.62 -6.69 -10.21
N GLY A 360 -20.84 -7.00 -8.93
CA GLY A 360 -20.97 -8.36 -8.40
C GLY A 360 -22.40 -8.92 -8.43
N ILE A 361 -22.56 -10.24 -8.57
CA ILE A 361 -23.86 -10.93 -8.52
C ILE A 361 -24.35 -11.04 -7.06
N PRO A 362 -25.63 -10.75 -6.75
CA PRO A 362 -26.16 -10.79 -5.39
C PRO A 362 -26.24 -12.21 -4.81
N ALA A 363 -26.04 -12.33 -3.49
CA ALA A 363 -26.22 -13.56 -2.73
C ALA A 363 -27.73 -13.90 -2.66
N GLY A 364 -28.17 -14.76 -3.58
CA GLY A 364 -29.58 -15.18 -3.69
C GLY A 364 -29.96 -15.77 -5.07
N ALA A 365 -29.05 -15.73 -6.05
CA ALA A 365 -29.31 -16.25 -7.40
C ALA A 365 -28.84 -17.70 -7.63
N TYR A 366 -28.77 -18.54 -6.58
CA TYR A 366 -28.63 -19.98 -6.78
C TYR A 366 -30.03 -20.61 -6.72
N GLU A 367 -30.63 -20.85 -7.88
CA GLU A 367 -31.72 -21.82 -7.98
C GLU A 367 -31.13 -23.22 -7.83
N GLU A 368 -31.68 -23.92 -6.85
CA GLU A 368 -31.45 -25.31 -6.49
C GLU A 368 -31.80 -26.22 -7.68
N THR A 369 -30.80 -26.89 -8.25
CA THR A 369 -31.04 -28.11 -9.04
C THR A 369 -30.30 -29.26 -8.38
N ALA A 370 -31.09 -30.16 -7.79
CA ALA A 370 -30.67 -31.39 -7.18
C ALA A 370 -30.22 -32.43 -8.22
N SER A 371 -29.17 -33.18 -7.91
CA SER A 371 -28.81 -34.57 -8.32
C SER A 371 -27.30 -34.73 -8.18
N ASP A 372 -26.69 -35.84 -7.79
CA ASP A 372 -27.03 -37.03 -7.01
C ASP A 372 -25.66 -37.67 -6.69
N ASP A 373 -25.57 -38.28 -5.51
CA ASP A 373 -24.73 -39.44 -5.15
C ASP A 373 -23.21 -39.46 -5.39
N VAL A 374 -22.42 -39.36 -4.30
CA VAL A 374 -21.33 -40.33 -3.98
C VAL A 374 -21.22 -40.44 -2.44
N PRO A 375 -21.27 -41.65 -1.84
CA PRO A 375 -21.32 -41.83 -0.38
C PRO A 375 -19.94 -41.85 0.29
N ASP A 376 -19.90 -41.35 1.52
CA ASP A 376 -18.75 -41.39 2.44
C ASP A 376 -18.41 -42.83 2.89
N PRO A 377 -17.12 -43.15 3.14
CA PRO A 377 -16.71 -44.45 3.66
C PRO A 377 -16.83 -44.54 5.19
N GLU A 378 -17.48 -45.60 5.67
CA GLU A 378 -17.61 -45.92 7.09
C GLU A 378 -16.29 -46.41 7.75
N PRO A 379 -16.15 -46.24 9.09
CA PRO A 379 -14.95 -46.62 9.84
C PRO A 379 -14.90 -48.13 10.19
N ALA A 380 -13.71 -48.70 10.07
CA ALA A 380 -13.44 -50.10 10.41
C ALA A 380 -13.61 -50.38 11.91
N THR A 381 -14.53 -51.29 12.24
CA THR A 381 -14.64 -51.91 13.56
C THR A 381 -14.23 -53.39 13.51
N SER A 382 -13.75 -53.84 14.66
CA SER A 382 -13.11 -55.11 14.97
C SER A 382 -14.08 -56.30 15.09
N MET A 383 -13.47 -57.47 15.29
CA MET A 383 -14.03 -58.82 15.60
C MET A 383 -14.32 -59.62 14.32
N GLY A 384 -13.96 -60.89 14.17
CA GLY A 384 -13.58 -61.94 15.10
C GLY A 384 -14.15 -63.26 14.54
N GLU A 385 -13.42 -64.36 14.76
CA GLU A 385 -13.85 -65.77 14.65
C GLU A 385 -13.82 -66.53 13.28
N ALA A 386 -12.82 -67.42 13.22
CA ALA A 386 -12.91 -68.89 13.07
C ALA A 386 -13.40 -69.54 11.75
N ARG A 387 -12.53 -70.35 11.12
CA ARG A 387 -12.55 -71.85 11.15
C ARG A 387 -11.57 -72.52 10.16
N GLY A 388 -10.98 -73.63 10.63
CA GLY A 388 -10.47 -74.80 9.86
C GLY A 388 -8.99 -74.71 9.44
N GLY A 389 -8.07 -75.62 9.75
CA GLY A 389 -8.14 -77.01 10.21
C GLY A 389 -7.45 -77.94 9.19
N ALA A 390 -6.19 -78.34 9.43
CA ALA A 390 -5.47 -79.52 8.89
C ALA A 390 -4.01 -79.45 9.43
N GLU A 391 -3.60 -80.26 10.43
CA GLU A 391 -3.06 -81.63 10.36
C GLU A 391 -1.66 -81.77 9.72
N GLY A 392 -0.75 -82.46 10.45
CA GLY A 392 0.57 -82.98 10.02
C GLY A 392 1.76 -82.28 10.70
N ALA A 393 2.26 -82.71 11.86
CA ALA A 393 3.16 -83.87 12.10
C ALA A 393 4.49 -83.80 11.32
N GLU A 394 5.52 -83.19 11.91
CA GLU A 394 6.79 -83.81 12.37
C GLU A 394 7.64 -82.80 13.14
#